data_AF-A0A2D7ICA2-F1
#
_entry.id   AF-A0A2D7ICA2-F1
#
_cell.length_a   1.000
_cell.length_b   1.000
_cell.length_c   1.000
_cell.angle_alpha   90.00
_cell.angle_beta   90.00
_cell.angle_gamma   90.00
#
_symmetry.space_group_name_H-M   'P 1'
#
loop_
_entity.id
_entity.type
_entity.pdbx_description
1 polymer ?
#
loop_
_entity_poly.entity_id
_entity_poly.type
_entity_poly.pdbx_seq_one_letter_code
_entity_poly.pdbx_strand_id
1 'polypeptide(L)'
;MNKLIISFFVLFSSNLISQIDIDWIKLRDVYYKSEYREDVDGYYQTPYFGKSVEELDNKEVRITCFMLTLSPDEDIYVLSQNPYADCFFCGYGGPESAVELRLKPGHESF
;
A
#
# COMPACT_ATOMS: atom_id res chain seq x y z
N MET A 1 -10.36 -48.83 -7.11
CA MET A 1 -9.32 -47.94 -6.54
C MET A 1 -9.32 -46.53 -7.12
N ASN A 2 -9.70 -46.30 -8.39
CA ASN A 2 -9.70 -44.94 -8.97
C ASN A 2 -10.76 -43.97 -8.40
N LYS A 3 -11.87 -44.45 -7.83
CA LYS A 3 -12.91 -43.58 -7.26
C LYS A 3 -12.51 -42.90 -5.94
N LEU A 4 -11.64 -43.53 -5.15
CA LEU A 4 -11.11 -42.97 -3.89
C LEU A 4 -10.03 -41.91 -4.14
N ILE A 5 -9.25 -42.04 -5.22
CA ILE A 5 -8.21 -41.08 -5.62
C ILE A 5 -8.82 -39.75 -6.07
N ILE A 6 -9.95 -39.79 -6.81
CA ILE A 6 -10.65 -38.59 -7.27
C ILE A 6 -11.20 -37.79 -6.08
N SER A 7 -11.69 -38.46 -5.03
CA SER A 7 -12.23 -37.79 -3.84
C SER A 7 -11.14 -37.08 -3.02
N PHE A 8 -9.88 -37.53 -3.08
CA PHE A 8 -8.77 -36.91 -2.35
C PHE A 8 -8.25 -35.64 -3.06
N PHE A 9 -8.38 -35.55 -4.39
CA PHE A 9 -7.89 -34.40 -5.17
C PHE A 9 -8.76 -33.14 -4.98
N VAL A 10 -10.05 -33.31 -4.67
CA VAL A 10 -10.98 -32.19 -4.47
C VAL A 10 -10.68 -31.43 -3.16
N LEU A 11 -10.15 -32.09 -2.13
CA LEU A 11 -9.87 -31.50 -0.82
C LEU A 11 -8.63 -30.57 -0.79
N PHE A 12 -7.80 -30.58 -1.83
CA PHE A 12 -6.59 -29.73 -1.89
C PHE A 12 -6.86 -28.33 -2.46
N SER A 13 -8.08 -28.04 -2.90
CA SER A 13 -8.39 -26.87 -3.74
C SER A 13 -9.04 -25.67 -3.04
N SER A 14 -9.21 -25.67 -1.71
CA SER A 14 -9.95 -24.63 -1.00
C SER A 14 -9.09 -23.53 -0.37
N ASN A 15 -8.28 -22.82 -1.17
CA ASN A 15 -7.80 -21.49 -0.78
C ASN A 15 -8.51 -20.44 -1.62
N LEU A 16 -9.81 -20.23 -1.34
CA LEU A 16 -10.53 -19.04 -1.79
C LEU A 16 -10.13 -17.89 -0.87
N ILE A 17 -8.96 -17.30 -1.13
CA ILE A 17 -8.55 -16.07 -0.46
C ILE A 17 -9.31 -14.93 -1.15
N SER A 18 -10.29 -14.36 -0.45
CA SER A 18 -10.91 -13.09 -0.87
C SER A 18 -9.88 -11.97 -0.85
N GLN A 19 -10.01 -10.98 -1.74
CA GLN A 19 -9.15 -9.79 -1.67
C GLN A 19 -9.35 -9.08 -0.32
N ILE A 20 -8.26 -8.60 0.26
CA ILE A 20 -8.29 -7.81 1.50
C ILE A 20 -8.65 -6.38 1.12
N ASP A 21 -9.91 -6.01 1.29
CA ASP A 21 -10.33 -4.61 1.13
C ASP A 21 -9.84 -3.79 2.32
N ILE A 22 -9.20 -2.65 2.04
CA ILE A 22 -8.73 -1.69 3.04
C ILE A 22 -9.26 -0.29 2.73
N ASP A 23 -9.23 0.58 3.74
CA ASP A 23 -9.54 1.99 3.61
C ASP A 23 -8.39 2.87 4.14
N TRP A 24 -8.53 4.17 3.92
CA TRP A 24 -7.56 5.16 4.39
C TRP A 24 -7.55 5.28 5.91
N ILE A 25 -8.62 4.88 6.62
CA ILE A 25 -8.64 4.92 8.09
C ILE A 25 -7.65 3.91 8.65
N LYS A 26 -7.58 2.71 8.07
CA LYS A 26 -6.58 1.70 8.44
C LYS A 26 -5.16 2.22 8.22
N LEU A 27 -4.89 2.90 7.10
CA LEU A 27 -3.55 3.44 6.80
C LEU A 27 -3.09 4.56 7.74
N ARG A 28 -4.00 5.15 8.52
CA ARG A 28 -3.69 6.17 9.54
C ARG A 28 -3.07 5.62 10.82
N ASP A 29 -2.99 4.30 10.98
CA ASP A 29 -2.31 3.66 12.12
C ASP A 29 -0.79 3.73 11.94
N VAL A 30 -0.29 4.97 11.99
CA VAL A 30 1.10 5.36 11.90
C VAL A 30 1.32 6.55 12.82
N TYR A 31 2.44 6.56 13.53
CA TYR A 31 2.88 7.72 14.30
C TYR A 31 4.32 8.06 13.95
N TYR A 32 4.68 9.33 14.15
CA TYR A 32 5.99 9.84 13.79
C TYR A 32 6.76 10.25 15.03
N LYS A 33 8.06 9.94 15.03
CA LYS A 33 8.98 10.37 16.07
C LYS A 33 10.08 11.22 15.44
N SER A 34 10.36 12.35 16.08
CA SER A 34 11.51 13.18 15.72
C SER A 34 12.79 12.51 16.21
N GLU A 35 13.65 12.10 15.28
CA GLU A 35 14.90 11.41 15.57
C GLU A 35 16.05 12.09 14.84
N TYR A 36 17.14 12.35 15.55
CA TYR A 36 18.33 12.90 14.94
C TYR A 36 19.02 11.85 14.07
N ARG A 37 19.33 12.20 12.84
CA ARG A 37 19.96 11.35 11.83
C ARG A 37 21.27 11.98 11.39
N GLU A 38 22.38 11.28 11.64
CA GLU A 38 23.73 11.76 11.34
C GLU A 38 23.98 11.95 9.84
N ASP A 39 23.38 11.13 8.99
CA ASP A 39 23.55 11.18 7.53
C ASP A 39 23.01 12.46 6.88
N VAL A 40 22.10 13.15 7.57
CA VAL A 40 21.52 14.42 7.12
C VAL A 40 21.79 15.56 8.11
N ASP A 41 22.60 15.33 9.15
CA ASP A 41 22.88 16.25 10.26
C ASP A 41 21.62 17.01 10.72
N GLY A 42 20.57 16.28 11.07
CA GLY A 42 19.27 16.89 11.33
C GLY A 42 18.23 15.96 11.93
N TYR A 43 17.10 16.54 12.32
CA TYR A 43 15.95 15.79 12.84
C TYR A 43 15.06 15.31 11.70
N TYR A 44 14.75 14.02 11.70
CA TYR A 44 13.88 13.37 10.75
C TYR A 44 12.61 12.85 11.44
N GLN A 45 11.47 12.90 10.75
CA GLN A 45 10.22 12.32 11.24
C GLN A 45 10.17 10.84 10.82
N THR A 46 10.67 9.95 11.68
CA THR A 46 10.65 8.50 11.44
C THR A 46 9.23 7.97 11.63
N PRO A 47 8.63 7.28 10.63
CA PRO A 47 7.34 6.63 10.79
C PRO A 47 7.47 5.33 11.59
N TYR A 48 6.49 5.08 12.45
CA TYR A 48 6.28 3.81 13.14
C TYR A 48 4.86 3.34 12.84
N PHE A 49 4.75 2.18 12.21
CA PHE A 49 3.48 1.61 11.81
C PHE A 49 2.88 0.81 12.95
N GLY A 50 1.58 1.01 13.19
CA GLY A 50 0.83 0.18 14.11
C GLY A 50 0.44 -1.14 13.48
N LYS A 51 -0.05 -2.05 14.32
CA LYS A 51 -0.34 -3.44 13.95
C LYS A 51 -1.25 -3.56 12.74
N SER A 52 -2.21 -2.64 12.57
CA SER A 52 -3.18 -2.74 11.48
C SER A 52 -2.58 -2.45 10.10
N VAL A 53 -1.48 -1.69 10.04
CA VAL A 53 -0.70 -1.44 8.82
C VAL A 53 0.39 -2.49 8.65
N GLU A 54 1.07 -2.89 9.72
CA GLU A 54 2.10 -3.94 9.67
C GLU A 54 1.54 -5.27 9.12
N GLU A 55 0.30 -5.63 9.46
CA GLU A 55 -0.36 -6.84 8.94
C GLU A 55 -0.62 -6.83 7.43
N LEU A 56 -0.53 -5.66 6.79
CA LEU A 56 -0.67 -5.50 5.33
C LEU A 56 0.64 -5.76 4.59
N ASP A 57 1.77 -5.82 5.29
CA ASP A 57 3.06 -6.05 4.65
C ASP A 57 3.04 -7.38 3.87
N ASN A 58 3.56 -7.33 2.64
CA ASN A 58 3.56 -8.44 1.69
C ASN A 58 2.17 -9.05 1.39
N LYS A 59 1.08 -8.30 1.59
CA LYS A 59 -0.29 -8.73 1.24
C LYS A 59 -0.80 -8.04 -0.02
N GLU A 60 -1.56 -8.79 -0.81
CA GLU A 60 -2.38 -8.20 -1.87
C GLU A 60 -3.64 -7.59 -1.25
N VAL A 61 -3.85 -6.30 -1.49
CA VAL A 61 -4.96 -5.52 -0.94
C VAL A 61 -5.69 -4.79 -2.06
N ARG A 62 -6.95 -4.42 -1.80
CA ARG A 62 -7.73 -3.53 -2.66
C ARG A 62 -8.08 -2.27 -1.88
N ILE A 63 -7.88 -1.12 -2.51
CA ILE A 63 -8.19 0.20 -1.95
C ILE A 63 -8.83 1.09 -3.02
N THR A 64 -9.79 1.92 -2.62
CA THR A 64 -10.34 2.97 -3.47
C THR A 64 -9.52 4.25 -3.29
N CYS A 65 -9.08 4.85 -4.39
CA CYS A 65 -8.12 5.96 -4.37
C CYS A 65 -8.23 6.84 -5.61
N PHE A 66 -7.59 8.00 -5.56
CA PHE A 66 -7.21 8.79 -6.72
C PHE A 66 -5.79 8.44 -7.12
N MET A 67 -5.52 8.32 -8.41
CA MET A 67 -4.16 8.13 -8.91
C MET A 67 -3.56 9.48 -9.29
N LEU A 68 -2.38 9.77 -8.73
CA LEU A 68 -1.59 10.96 -9.03
C LEU A 68 -0.37 10.55 -9.86
N THR A 69 -0.27 11.13 -11.05
CA THR A 69 0.82 10.95 -12.02
C THR A 69 1.83 12.09 -11.88
N LEU A 70 2.59 12.09 -10.77
CA LEU A 70 3.45 13.23 -10.43
C LEU A 70 4.63 13.39 -11.38
N SER A 71 5.30 12.28 -11.72
CA SER A 71 6.41 12.26 -12.69
C SER A 71 6.40 10.93 -13.44
N PRO A 72 5.51 10.74 -14.43
CA PRO A 72 5.37 9.48 -15.16
C PRO A 72 6.62 9.07 -15.94
N ASP A 73 7.41 10.06 -16.39
CA ASP A 73 8.70 9.87 -17.05
C ASP A 73 9.79 9.33 -16.11
N GLU A 74 9.62 9.54 -14.81
CA GLU A 74 10.47 8.95 -13.76
C GLU A 74 9.80 7.74 -13.06
N ASP A 75 8.70 7.23 -13.61
CA ASP A 75 7.88 6.14 -13.05
C ASP A 75 7.38 6.40 -11.61
N ILE A 76 7.12 7.66 -11.26
CA ILE A 76 6.63 8.06 -9.95
C ILE A 76 5.11 8.21 -9.98
N TYR A 77 4.43 7.21 -9.40
CA TYR A 77 2.98 7.17 -9.26
C TYR A 77 2.60 7.10 -7.78
N VAL A 78 1.58 7.85 -7.39
CA VAL A 78 1.09 7.90 -6.01
C VAL A 78 -0.41 7.65 -5.98
N LEU A 79 -0.86 6.76 -5.10
CA LEU A 79 -2.28 6.67 -4.74
C LEU A 79 -2.57 7.68 -3.65
N SER A 80 -3.66 8.42 -3.77
CA SER A 80 -4.07 9.43 -2.79
C SER A 80 -5.50 9.21 -2.31
N GLN A 81 -5.72 9.56 -1.03
CA GLN A 81 -7.05 9.63 -0.44
C GLN A 81 -7.92 10.70 -1.10
N ASN A 82 -7.28 11.80 -1.51
CA ASN A 82 -7.95 13.00 -1.98
C ASN A 82 -7.65 13.25 -3.47
N PRO A 83 -8.51 13.99 -4.17
CA PRO A 83 -8.22 14.42 -5.54
C PRO A 83 -7.02 15.38 -5.57
N TYR A 84 -6.47 15.59 -6.78
CA TYR A 84 -5.25 16.37 -7.00
C TYR A 84 -5.26 17.75 -6.30
N ALA A 85 -6.40 18.44 -6.30
CA ALA A 85 -6.53 19.78 -5.71
C ALA A 85 -6.34 19.82 -4.18
N ASP A 86 -6.56 18.70 -3.48
CA ASP A 86 -6.54 18.59 -2.02
C ASP A 86 -5.60 17.46 -1.54
N CYS A 87 -4.59 17.11 -2.34
CA CYS A 87 -3.67 16.02 -2.01
C CYS A 87 -2.61 16.43 -0.97
N PHE A 88 -1.89 15.43 -0.43
CA PHE A 88 -0.75 15.62 0.48
C PHE A 88 0.24 16.69 -0.02
N PHE A 89 0.59 16.65 -1.30
CA PHE A 89 1.56 17.57 -1.91
C PHE A 89 1.02 19.01 -2.04
N CYS A 90 -0.30 19.20 -1.96
CA CYS A 90 -0.94 20.51 -1.94
C CYS A 90 -1.09 21.07 -0.51
N GLY A 91 -0.68 20.32 0.52
CA GLY A 91 -0.74 20.74 1.93
C GLY A 91 -2.05 20.44 2.64
N TYR A 92 -2.97 19.70 2.01
CA TYR A 92 -4.30 19.39 2.55
C TYR A 92 -4.42 17.97 3.14
N GLY A 93 -3.34 17.19 3.12
CA GLY A 93 -3.27 15.84 3.69
C GLY A 93 -1.99 15.61 4.47
N GLY A 94 -1.98 14.60 5.34
CA GLY A 94 -0.77 14.09 5.97
C GLY A 94 -0.14 12.94 5.17
N PRO A 95 1.07 12.49 5.53
CA PRO A 95 1.75 11.39 4.85
C PRO A 95 0.93 10.08 4.82
N GLU A 96 0.00 9.89 5.74
CA GLU A 96 -0.94 8.76 5.78
C GLU A 96 -2.01 8.79 4.69
N SER A 97 -2.12 9.89 3.93
CA SER A 97 -3.06 10.06 2.81
C SER A 97 -2.44 9.80 1.43
N ALA A 98 -1.19 9.31 1.39
CA ALA A 98 -0.44 9.05 0.18
C ALA A 98 0.27 7.68 0.23
N VAL A 99 0.26 6.94 -0.88
CA VAL A 99 0.97 5.67 -1.04
C VAL A 99 1.77 5.72 -2.35
N GLU A 100 3.10 5.67 -2.26
CA GLU A 100 3.96 5.55 -3.44
C GLU A 100 3.84 4.14 -4.04
N LEU A 101 3.71 4.06 -5.35
CA LEU A 101 3.71 2.80 -6.09
C LEU A 101 5.11 2.48 -6.61
N ARG A 102 5.53 1.22 -6.42
CA ARG A 102 6.67 0.63 -7.12
C ARG A 102 6.15 -0.40 -8.11
N LEU A 103 5.98 0.01 -9.35
CA LEU A 103 5.44 -0.84 -10.40
C LEU A 103 6.51 -1.82 -10.91
N LYS A 104 6.07 -2.99 -11.40
CA LYS A 104 6.95 -3.97 -12.01
C LYS A 104 7.46 -3.45 -13.37
N PRO A 105 8.66 -3.84 -13.81
CA PRO A 105 9.15 -3.48 -15.14
C PRO A 105 8.17 -3.87 -16.24
N GLY A 106 7.97 -2.98 -17.22
CA GLY A 106 7.08 -3.20 -18.36
C GLY A 106 5.60 -3.00 -18.06
N HIS A 107 5.25 -2.24 -17.03
CA HIS A 107 3.87 -1.79 -16.84
C HIS A 107 3.45 -0.84 -17.98
N GLU A 108 2.14 -0.78 -18.27
CA GLU A 108 1.65 0.21 -19.23
C GLU A 108 1.78 1.62 -18.65
N SER A 109 2.23 2.57 -19.47
CA SER A 109 2.22 3.98 -19.14
C SER A 109 0.77 4.48 -19.14
N PHE A 110 0.36 5.16 -18.08
CA PHE A 110 -0.98 5.71 -17.91
C PHE A 110 -1.08 7.17 -18.38
#